data_AF-A0A7C9A7V7-F1
#
_entry.id   AF-A0A7C9A7V7-F1
#
_cell.length_a   1.000
_cell.length_b   1.000
_cell.length_c   1.000
_cell.angle_alpha   90.00
_cell.angle_beta   90.00
_cell.angle_gamma   90.00
#
_symmetry.space_group_name_H-M   'P 1'
#
loop_
_entity.id
_entity.type
_entity.pdbx_description
1 polymer ?
#
loop_
_entity_poly.entity_id
_entity_poly.type
_entity_poly.pdbx_seq_one_letter_code
_entity_poly.pdbx_strand_id
1 'polypeptide(L)'
;SFLGQAPMTLIDVLSQCKRWTIGLLEVLVSKYNTLMFGLPRIGPLALAYTHYACWPIYSVPLTLYAFIPQLALLNGVSTFPKVTNLWFLLYMFLFLGANAKDLLDFLLEKGTFERWWNSQRMWMISGVTCFLFACIEYTLSSLGIAVAGFNVTS
;
A
#
# COMPACT_ATOMS: atom_id res chain seq x y z
N SER A 1 -25.20 -7.59 15.91
CA SER A 1 -24.37 -7.26 14.73
C SER A 1 -24.34 -5.76 14.57
N PHE A 2 -23.24 -5.20 14.09
CA PHE A 2 -23.16 -3.78 13.70
C PHE A 2 -23.35 -3.69 12.18
N LEU A 3 -24.24 -2.82 11.71
CA LEU A 3 -24.55 -2.60 10.30
C LEU A 3 -24.32 -1.13 9.99
N GLY A 4 -23.37 -0.85 9.11
CA GLY A 4 -23.03 0.51 8.65
C GLY A 4 -23.22 0.66 7.14
N GLN A 5 -23.17 1.90 6.66
CA GLN A 5 -23.17 2.20 5.24
C GLN A 5 -21.73 2.23 4.71
N ALA A 6 -21.49 1.54 3.60
CA ALA A 6 -20.22 1.59 2.89
C ALA A 6 -20.30 2.61 1.74
N PRO A 7 -19.19 3.25 1.37
CA PRO A 7 -19.12 4.10 0.19
C PRO A 7 -19.55 3.31 -1.05
N MET A 8 -20.45 3.90 -1.85
CA MET A 8 -21.01 3.27 -3.05
C MET A 8 -20.20 3.58 -4.31
N THR A 9 -19.33 4.58 -4.26
CA THR A 9 -18.50 5.00 -5.39
C THR A 9 -17.03 4.78 -5.12
N LEU A 10 -16.26 4.53 -6.17
CA LEU A 10 -14.81 4.40 -6.06
C LEU A 10 -14.14 5.69 -5.56
N ILE A 11 -14.64 6.85 -5.98
CA ILE A 11 -14.05 8.14 -5.57
C ILE A 11 -14.19 8.35 -4.05
N ASP A 12 -15.32 7.95 -3.47
CA ASP A 12 -15.55 8.04 -2.02
C ASP A 12 -14.63 7.09 -1.25
N VAL A 13 -14.48 5.85 -1.74
CA VAL A 13 -13.53 4.87 -1.17
C VAL A 13 -12.11 5.43 -1.17
N LEU A 14 -11.66 5.98 -2.31
CA LEU A 14 -10.31 6.51 -2.45
C LEU A 14 -10.10 7.78 -1.61
N SER A 15 -11.08 8.67 -1.56
CA SER A 15 -11.04 9.86 -0.69
C SER A 15 -10.93 9.48 0.79
N GLN A 16 -11.72 8.50 1.23
CA GLN A 16 -11.65 7.96 2.58
C GLN A 16 -10.30 7.28 2.86
N CYS A 17 -9.81 6.47 1.92
CA CYS A 17 -8.50 5.82 2.02
C CYS A 17 -7.37 6.85 2.16
N LYS A 18 -7.39 7.92 1.36
CA LYS A 18 -6.43 9.04 1.46
C LYS A 18 -6.37 9.62 2.87
N ARG A 19 -7.53 9.84 3.52
CA ARG A 19 -7.59 10.34 4.91
C ARG A 19 -6.96 9.38 5.90
N TRP A 20 -7.23 8.08 5.77
CA TRP A 20 -6.58 7.07 6.59
C TRP A 20 -5.06 7.10 6.41
N THR A 21 -4.60 7.22 5.16
CA THR A 21 -3.17 7.30 4.86
C THR A 21 -2.51 8.52 5.51
N ILE A 22 -3.12 9.70 5.45
CA ILE A 22 -2.60 10.91 6.11
C ILE A 22 -2.49 10.68 7.62
N GLY A 23 -3.53 10.15 8.26
CA GLY A 23 -3.49 9.84 9.70
C GLY A 23 -2.43 8.80 10.08
N LEU A 24 -2.21 7.80 9.22
CA LEU A 24 -1.13 6.82 9.43
C LEU A 24 0.27 7.45 9.33
N LEU A 25 0.47 8.37 8.39
CA LEU A 25 1.71 9.15 8.25
C LEU A 25 1.94 10.04 9.48
N GLU A 26 0.90 10.70 9.98
CA GLU A 26 0.96 11.50 11.21
C GLU A 26 1.39 10.64 12.40
N VAL A 27 0.79 9.46 12.59
CA VAL A 27 1.17 8.52 13.65
C VAL A 27 2.64 8.10 13.50
N LEU A 28 3.08 7.78 12.28
CA LEU A 28 4.43 7.31 12.00
C LEU A 28 5.50 8.36 12.36
N VAL A 29 5.24 9.64 12.06
CA VAL A 29 6.19 10.75 12.29
C VAL A 29 6.01 11.38 13.68
N SER A 30 4.91 11.10 14.38
CA SER A 30 4.64 11.65 15.70
C SER A 30 5.68 11.27 16.76
N LYS A 31 5.73 12.05 17.85
CA LYS A 31 6.47 11.71 19.08
C LYS A 31 6.04 10.36 19.68
N TYR A 32 4.82 9.92 19.39
CA TYR A 32 4.24 8.68 19.87
C TYR A 32 4.29 7.56 18.81
N ASN A 33 5.31 7.58 17.95
CA ASN A 33 5.43 6.59 16.89
C ASN A 33 5.43 5.14 17.43
N THR A 34 4.84 4.23 16.66
CA THR A 34 4.60 2.85 17.08
C THR A 34 5.91 2.10 17.34
N LEU A 35 6.99 2.45 16.63
CA LEU A 35 8.27 1.76 16.75
C LEU A 35 9.05 2.16 18.01
N MET A 36 9.35 3.45 18.22
CA MET A 36 10.18 3.89 19.34
C MET A 36 9.40 3.98 20.65
N PHE A 37 8.15 4.46 20.57
CA PHE A 37 7.32 4.61 21.76
C PHE A 37 6.50 3.35 22.06
N GLY A 38 6.01 2.66 21.02
CA GLY A 38 5.18 1.47 21.18
C GLY A 38 5.99 0.22 21.56
N LEU A 39 7.12 -0.05 20.94
CA LEU A 39 7.88 -1.30 21.15
C LEU A 39 8.27 -1.52 22.63
N PRO A 40 8.75 -0.51 23.39
CA PRO A 40 9.05 -0.70 24.81
C PRO A 40 7.80 -0.91 25.70
N ARG A 41 6.61 -0.55 25.22
CA ARG A 41 5.36 -0.51 26.03
C ARG A 41 4.44 -1.69 25.77
N ILE A 42 4.24 -2.04 24.51
CA ILE A 42 3.34 -3.11 24.07
C ILE A 42 4.09 -4.29 23.42
N GLY A 43 5.43 -4.24 23.45
CA GLY A 43 6.29 -5.32 22.96
C GLY A 43 6.10 -5.59 21.47
N PRO A 44 6.17 -6.86 21.01
CA PRO A 44 6.16 -7.20 19.60
C PRO A 44 4.87 -6.82 18.86
N LEU A 45 3.76 -6.58 19.58
CA LEU A 45 2.52 -6.09 18.98
C LEU A 45 2.72 -4.72 18.29
N ALA A 46 3.69 -3.92 18.77
CA ALA A 46 4.08 -2.67 18.13
C ALA A 46 4.52 -2.85 16.67
N LEU A 47 5.05 -4.01 16.30
CA LEU A 47 5.46 -4.29 14.92
C LEU A 47 4.25 -4.38 13.99
N ALA A 48 3.13 -4.96 14.44
CA ALA A 48 1.89 -4.99 13.67
C ALA A 48 1.34 -3.58 13.42
N TYR A 49 1.32 -2.73 14.46
CA TYR A 49 0.93 -1.33 14.30
C TYR A 49 1.88 -0.55 13.39
N THR A 50 3.19 -0.81 13.50
CA THR A 50 4.19 -0.18 12.63
C THR A 50 4.02 -0.62 11.18
N HIS A 51 3.69 -1.88 10.92
CA HIS A 51 3.39 -2.36 9.57
C HIS A 51 2.25 -1.56 8.92
N TYR A 52 1.15 -1.32 9.65
CA TYR A 52 0.05 -0.49 9.18
C TYR A 52 0.45 0.98 9.00
N ALA A 53 1.19 1.55 9.95
CA ALA A 53 1.68 2.93 9.86
C ALA A 53 2.60 3.15 8.64
N CYS A 54 3.35 2.11 8.23
CA CYS A 54 4.25 2.14 7.07
C CYS A 54 3.57 1.84 5.73
N TRP A 55 2.28 1.48 5.69
CA TRP A 55 1.56 1.26 4.42
C TRP A 55 1.72 2.36 3.36
N PRO A 56 1.64 3.66 3.72
CA PRO A 56 1.77 4.75 2.76
C PRO A 56 3.10 4.72 2.00
N ILE A 57 4.18 4.23 2.64
CA ILE A 57 5.53 4.19 2.07
C ILE A 57 5.58 3.28 0.84
N TYR A 58 4.72 2.25 0.76
CA TYR A 58 4.65 1.36 -0.42
C TYR A 58 4.24 2.09 -1.70
N SER A 59 3.66 3.29 -1.63
CA SER A 59 3.37 4.11 -2.82
C SER A 59 4.61 4.39 -3.68
N VAL A 60 5.77 4.60 -3.07
CA VAL A 60 7.01 4.92 -3.78
C VAL A 60 7.49 3.73 -4.63
N PRO A 61 7.79 2.54 -4.07
CA PRO A 61 8.20 1.40 -4.89
C PRO A 61 7.10 0.99 -5.87
N LEU A 62 5.82 1.03 -5.49
CA LEU A 62 4.72 0.70 -6.41
C LEU A 62 4.71 1.60 -7.64
N THR A 63 4.83 2.91 -7.43
CA THR A 63 4.86 3.87 -8.54
C THR A 63 6.10 3.68 -9.41
N LEU A 64 7.27 3.45 -8.81
CA LEU A 64 8.51 3.16 -9.56
C LEU A 64 8.36 1.89 -10.41
N TYR A 65 7.91 0.78 -9.82
CA TYR A 65 7.70 -0.47 -10.53
C TYR A 65 6.57 -0.39 -11.58
N ALA A 66 5.65 0.56 -11.44
CA ALA A 66 4.61 0.81 -12.44
C ALA A 66 5.13 1.53 -13.70
N PHE A 67 6.33 2.14 -13.67
CA PHE A 67 6.93 2.83 -14.83
C PHE A 67 8.20 2.16 -15.36
N ILE A 68 8.97 1.49 -14.51
CA ILE A 68 10.25 0.84 -14.89
C ILE A 68 10.09 -0.12 -16.07
N PRO A 69 9.12 -1.06 -16.10
CA PRO A 69 8.96 -2.00 -17.22
C PRO A 69 8.67 -1.29 -18.55
N GLN A 70 7.86 -0.23 -18.52
CA GLN A 70 7.46 0.53 -19.71
C GLN A 70 8.64 1.34 -20.26
N LEU A 71 9.40 1.98 -19.37
CA LEU A 71 10.62 2.69 -19.76
C LEU A 71 11.71 1.75 -20.27
N ALA A 72 11.85 0.57 -19.66
CA ALA A 72 12.79 -0.44 -20.13
C ALA A 72 12.41 -0.97 -21.52
N LEU A 73 11.12 -1.21 -21.75
CA LEU A 73 10.60 -1.62 -23.05
C LEU A 73 10.88 -0.57 -24.14
N LEU A 74 10.65 0.71 -23.85
CA LEU A 74 10.93 1.81 -24.78
C LEU A 74 12.42 1.92 -25.14
N ASN A 75 13.31 1.62 -24.18
CA ASN A 75 14.76 1.67 -24.38
C ASN A 75 15.35 0.34 -24.89
N GLY A 76 14.53 -0.69 -25.12
CA GLY A 76 14.99 -2.02 -25.53
C GLY A 76 15.85 -2.75 -24.49
N VAL A 77 15.73 -2.38 -23.21
CA VAL A 77 16.49 -2.98 -22.10
C VAL A 77 15.67 -4.10 -21.45
N SER A 78 16.28 -5.27 -21.25
CA SER A 78 15.64 -6.37 -20.53
C SER A 78 15.80 -6.19 -19.02
N THR A 79 14.69 -6.02 -18.30
CA THR A 79 14.66 -5.93 -16.82
C THR A 79 14.73 -7.29 -16.14
N PHE A 80 14.21 -8.33 -16.80
CA PHE A 80 14.16 -9.69 -16.27
C PHE A 80 15.27 -10.57 -16.84
N PRO A 81 15.75 -11.58 -16.08
CA PRO A 81 16.70 -12.55 -16.58
C PRO A 81 16.07 -13.43 -17.68
N LYS A 82 16.90 -13.90 -18.62
CA LYS A 82 16.48 -14.87 -19.64
C LYS A 82 16.05 -16.18 -18.99
N VAL A 83 15.06 -16.86 -19.58
CA VAL A 83 14.53 -18.16 -19.10
C VAL A 83 15.61 -19.24 -19.01
N THR A 84 16.65 -19.16 -19.85
CA THR A 84 17.79 -20.09 -19.83
C THR A 84 18.71 -19.91 -18.62
N ASN A 85 18.57 -18.81 -17.87
CA ASN A 85 19.40 -18.52 -16.73
C ASN A 85 18.80 -19.13 -15.46
N LEU A 86 19.62 -19.79 -14.64
CA LEU A 86 19.23 -20.36 -13.34
C LEU A 86 18.55 -19.31 -12.44
N TRP A 87 18.97 -18.05 -12.52
CA TRP A 87 18.36 -16.96 -11.76
C TRP A 87 16.86 -16.80 -12.04
N PHE A 88 16.39 -17.09 -13.25
CA PHE A 88 14.96 -17.03 -13.60
C PHE A 88 14.10 -17.93 -12.70
N LEU A 89 14.60 -19.10 -12.32
CA LEU A 89 13.90 -20.01 -11.42
C LEU A 89 13.72 -19.40 -10.02
N LEU A 90 14.69 -18.63 -9.52
CA LEU A 90 14.56 -17.91 -8.26
C LEU A 90 13.45 -16.86 -8.32
N TYR A 91 13.39 -16.06 -9.39
CA TYR A 91 12.33 -15.06 -9.57
C TYR A 91 10.95 -15.71 -9.65
N MET A 92 10.83 -16.81 -10.41
CA MET A 92 9.58 -17.58 -10.51
C MET A 92 9.15 -18.11 -9.14
N PHE A 93 10.08 -18.70 -8.38
CA PHE A 93 9.79 -19.22 -7.04
C PHE A 93 9.32 -18.13 -6.09
N LEU A 94 9.98 -16.97 -6.06
CA LEU A 94 9.57 -15.84 -5.21
C LEU A 94 8.19 -15.31 -5.60
N PHE A 95 7.92 -15.16 -6.90
CA PHE A 95 6.63 -14.69 -7.39
C PHE A 95 5.50 -15.65 -7.04
N LEU A 96 5.66 -16.94 -7.35
CA LEU A 96 4.64 -17.95 -7.06
C LEU A 96 4.47 -18.15 -5.56
N GLY A 97 5.56 -18.19 -4.80
CA GLY A 97 5.53 -18.36 -3.34
C GLY A 97 4.78 -17.24 -2.63
N ALA A 98 5.05 -15.98 -2.99
CA ALA A 98 4.38 -14.83 -2.39
C ALA A 98 2.87 -14.83 -2.69
N ASN A 99 2.48 -15.02 -3.96
CA ASN A 99 1.08 -15.02 -4.37
C ASN A 99 0.31 -16.26 -3.85
N ALA A 100 0.93 -17.43 -3.84
CA ALA A 100 0.30 -18.66 -3.35
C ALA A 100 0.08 -18.60 -1.84
N LYS A 101 1.04 -18.05 -1.08
CA LYS A 101 0.90 -17.82 0.38
C LYS A 101 -0.29 -16.91 0.66
N ASP A 102 -0.35 -15.76 0.00
CA ASP A 102 -1.41 -14.77 0.20
C ASP A 102 -2.80 -15.31 -0.19
N LEU A 103 -2.88 -16.03 -1.31
CA LEU A 103 -4.11 -16.70 -1.72
C LEU A 103 -4.55 -17.78 -0.73
N LEU A 104 -3.60 -18.60 -0.24
CA LEU A 104 -3.90 -19.65 0.74
C LEU A 104 -4.49 -19.06 2.02
N ASP A 105 -3.87 -18.00 2.55
CA ASP A 105 -4.36 -17.31 3.75
C ASP A 105 -5.78 -16.77 3.53
N PHE A 106 -6.04 -16.17 2.36
CA PHE A 106 -7.37 -15.66 2.00
C PHE A 106 -8.44 -16.77 1.91
N LEU A 107 -8.08 -17.95 1.40
CA LEU A 107 -8.98 -19.10 1.31
C LEU A 107 -9.21 -19.76 2.68
N LEU A 108 -8.20 -19.81 3.54
CA LEU A 108 -8.33 -20.30 4.92
C LEU A 108 -9.29 -19.43 5.75
N GLU A 109 -9.33 -18.12 5.48
CA GLU A 109 -10.30 -17.18 6.05
C GLU A 109 -11.71 -17.27 5.43
N LYS A 110 -11.99 -18.31 4.64
CA LYS A 110 -13.26 -18.54 3.92
C LYS A 110 -13.56 -17.46 2.87
N GLY A 111 -12.51 -16.82 2.34
CA GLY A 111 -12.60 -15.96 1.18
C GLY A 111 -12.76 -16.76 -0.13
N THR A 112 -13.06 -16.06 -1.22
CA THR A 112 -13.10 -16.63 -2.58
C THR A 112 -11.95 -16.11 -3.42
N PHE A 113 -11.56 -16.86 -4.46
CA PHE A 113 -10.51 -16.43 -5.40
C PHE A 113 -10.83 -15.08 -6.05
N GLU A 114 -12.09 -14.86 -6.44
CA GLU A 114 -12.51 -13.58 -7.03
C GLU A 114 -12.35 -12.40 -6.07
N ARG A 115 -12.65 -12.61 -4.78
CA ARG A 115 -12.46 -11.58 -3.74
C ARG A 115 -11.00 -11.30 -3.47
N TRP A 116 -10.15 -12.34 -3.45
CA TRP A 116 -8.70 -12.19 -3.35
C TRP A 116 -8.16 -11.36 -4.52
N TRP A 117 -8.53 -11.72 -5.74
CA TRP A 117 -8.11 -10.99 -6.95
C TRP A 117 -8.57 -9.53 -6.93
N ASN A 118 -9.81 -9.28 -6.49
CA ASN A 118 -10.31 -7.92 -6.33
C ASN A 118 -9.56 -7.14 -5.24
N SER A 119 -9.19 -7.79 -4.14
CA SER A 119 -8.38 -7.20 -3.08
C SER A 119 -7.00 -6.77 -3.60
N GLN A 120 -6.32 -7.65 -4.35
CA GLN A 120 -5.03 -7.34 -4.97
C GLN A 120 -5.12 -6.14 -5.93
N ARG A 121 -6.18 -6.08 -6.75
CA ARG A 121 -6.45 -4.93 -7.63
C ARG A 121 -6.68 -3.64 -6.84
N MET A 122 -7.51 -3.68 -5.81
CA MET A 122 -7.79 -2.51 -4.98
C MET A 122 -6.55 -2.03 -4.23
N TRP A 123 -5.68 -2.94 -3.79
CA TRP A 123 -4.40 -2.61 -3.16
C TRP A 123 -3.48 -1.85 -4.14
N MET A 124 -3.34 -2.34 -5.37
CA MET A 124 -2.55 -1.64 -6.41
C MET A 124 -3.12 -0.27 -6.75
N ILE A 125 -4.45 -0.16 -6.95
CA ILE A 125 -5.13 1.11 -7.24
C ILE A 125 -4.88 2.11 -6.10
N SER A 126 -5.09 1.69 -4.85
CA SER A 126 -4.89 2.53 -3.67
C SER A 126 -3.42 2.96 -3.52
N GLY A 127 -2.49 2.07 -3.84
CA GLY A 127 -1.05 2.32 -3.75
C GLY A 127 -0.55 3.43 -4.68
N VAL A 128 -0.98 3.41 -5.95
CA VAL A 128 -0.56 4.44 -6.93
C VAL A 128 -1.41 5.72 -6.88
N THR A 129 -2.56 5.68 -6.21
CA THR A 129 -3.46 6.85 -6.08
C THR A 129 -3.42 7.43 -4.67
N CYS A 130 -4.23 6.88 -3.76
CA CYS A 130 -4.46 7.40 -2.42
C CYS A 130 -3.18 7.54 -1.62
N PHE A 131 -2.34 6.50 -1.64
CA PHE A 131 -1.12 6.50 -0.86
C PHE A 131 -0.12 7.53 -1.40
N LEU A 132 0.04 7.59 -2.72
CA LEU A 132 0.91 8.57 -3.37
C LEU A 132 0.46 10.01 -3.11
N PHE A 133 -0.82 10.31 -3.34
CA PHE A 133 -1.36 11.66 -3.14
C PHE A 133 -1.33 12.07 -1.67
N ALA A 134 -1.66 11.17 -0.74
CA ALA A 134 -1.56 11.44 0.69
C ALA A 134 -0.12 11.70 1.12
N CYS A 135 0.87 10.94 0.62
CA CYS A 135 2.29 11.19 0.90
C CYS A 135 2.72 12.59 0.41
N ILE A 136 2.31 12.99 -0.79
CA ILE A 136 2.61 14.33 -1.33
C ILE A 136 1.94 15.42 -0.48
N GLU A 137 0.65 15.27 -0.20
CA GLU A 137 -0.12 16.23 0.61
C GLU A 137 0.43 16.37 2.03
N TYR A 138 0.77 15.25 2.67
CA TYR A 138 1.36 15.24 4.00
C TYR A 138 2.74 15.91 4.03
N THR A 139 3.62 15.58 3.06
CA THR A 139 4.96 16.19 2.98
C THR A 139 4.88 17.68 2.72
N LEU A 140 4.05 18.15 1.79
CA LEU A 140 3.81 19.58 1.56
C LEU A 140 3.29 20.29 2.82
N SER A 141 2.32 19.67 3.51
CA SER A 141 1.75 20.23 4.75
C SER A 141 2.79 20.29 5.87
N SER A 142 3.64 19.28 6.00
CA SER A 142 4.74 19.27 6.99
C SER A 142 5.81 20.34 6.73
N LEU A 143 5.93 20.79 5.47
CA LEU A 143 6.81 21.90 5.06
C LEU A 143 6.14 23.28 5.20
N GLY A 144 4.90 23.35 5.70
CA GLY A 144 4.15 24.59 5.86
C GLY A 144 3.55 25.15 4.56
N ILE A 145 3.54 24.36 3.49
CA ILE A 145 2.90 24.74 2.22
C ILE A 145 1.41 24.45 2.37
N ALA A 146 0.58 25.48 2.24
CA ALA A 146 -0.87 25.32 2.27
C ALA A 146 -1.33 24.44 1.10
N VAL A 147 -1.64 23.18 1.39
CA VAL A 147 -2.34 22.31 0.45
C VAL A 147 -3.83 22.64 0.56
N ALA A 148 -4.54 22.62 -0.58
CA ALA A 148 -5.98 22.84 -0.59
C ALA A 148 -6.66 21.81 0.32
N GLY A 149 -7.05 22.27 1.52
CA GLY A 149 -7.75 21.46 2.49
C GLY A 149 -9.08 20.98 1.94
N PHE A 150 -9.43 19.74 2.26
CA PHE A 150 -10.72 19.18 1.90
C PHE A 150 -11.84 19.98 2.59
N ASN A 151 -12.60 20.75 1.81
CA ASN A 151 -13.83 21.38 2.26
C ASN A 151 -14.89 20.27 2.32
N VAL A 152 -15.33 19.89 3.51
CA VAL A 152 -16.51 19.02 3.66
C VAL A 152 -17.70 19.85 3.21
N THR A 153 -18.09 19.73 1.94
CA THR A 153 -19.37 20.26 1.49
C THR A 153 -20.45 19.50 2.25
N SER A 154 -21.16 20.23 3.10
CA SER A 154 -22.38 19.83 3.78
C SER A 154 -23.43 19.27 2.83
#